data_AF-A0A1Q5SRD9-F1
#
_entry.id   AF-A0A1Q5SRD9-F1
#
_cell.length_a   1.000
_cell.length_b   1.000
_cell.length_c   1.000
_cell.angle_alpha   90.00
_cell.angle_beta   90.00
_cell.angle_gamma   90.00
#
_symmetry.space_group_name_H-M   'P 1'
#
loop_
_entity.id
_entity.type
_entity.pdbx_description
1 polymer ?
#
loop_
_entity_poly.entity_id
_entity_poly.type
_entity_poly.pdbx_seq_one_letter_code
_entity_poly.pdbx_strand_id
1 'polypeptide(L)' 'MSTGTLFVQDSRTGAKYEIPIRRNAIRAIDLQSIRAPANEADRADQVSRGLRVYDPGLQNTAVVESAISFS' A
#
# COMPACT_ATOMS: atom_id res chain seq x y z
N MET A 1 -14.87 -13.53 7.37
CA MET A 1 -14.10 -12.32 6.98
C MET A 1 -12.79 -12.80 6.41
N SER A 2 -12.42 -12.46 5.16
CA SER A 2 -11.15 -12.91 4.59
C SER A 2 -9.99 -12.25 5.33
N THR A 3 -9.08 -13.07 5.84
CA THR A 3 -7.79 -12.68 6.41
C THR A 3 -6.71 -13.39 5.62
N GLY A 4 -5.58 -12.73 5.41
CA GLY A 4 -4.45 -13.30 4.69
C GLY A 4 -3.24 -12.39 4.72
N THR A 5 -2.24 -12.72 3.94
CA THR A 5 -1.03 -11.93 3.78
C THR A 5 -0.82 -11.64 2.30
N LEU A 6 -0.64 -10.37 1.96
CA LEU A 6 -0.19 -9.92 0.65
C LEU A 6 1.34 -9.96 0.65
N PHE A 7 1.90 -10.81 -0.21
CA PHE A 7 3.33 -10.87 -0.45
C PHE A 7 3.68 -9.93 -1.61
N VAL A 8 4.55 -8.95 -1.35
CA VAL A 8 4.99 -7.96 -2.35
C VAL A 8 6.47 -8.14 -2.60
N GLN A 9 6.86 -8.17 -3.87
CA GLN A 9 8.26 -8.09 -4.30
C GLN A 9 8.43 -6.81 -5.11
N ASP A 10 9.27 -5.90 -4.62
CA ASP A 10 9.60 -4.67 -5.34
C ASP A 10 10.71 -4.97 -6.36
N SER A 11 10.38 -4.91 -7.65
CA SER A 11 11.34 -5.19 -8.73
C SER A 11 12.48 -4.16 -8.81
N ARG A 12 12.30 -2.95 -8.27
CA ARG A 12 13.32 -1.89 -8.30
C ARG A 12 14.45 -2.12 -7.29
N THR A 13 14.13 -2.78 -6.17
CA THR A 13 15.07 -3.02 -5.06
C THR A 13 15.35 -4.50 -4.83
N GLY A 14 14.53 -5.40 -5.37
CA GLY A 14 14.53 -6.83 -5.03
C GLY A 14 13.97 -7.15 -3.64
N ALA A 15 13.55 -6.13 -2.88
CA ALA A 15 13.05 -6.31 -1.52
C ALA A 15 11.69 -7.01 -1.51
N LYS A 16 11.47 -7.83 -0.47
CA LYS A 16 10.22 -8.56 -0.24
C LYS A 16 9.55 -8.04 1.02
N TYR A 17 8.23 -7.92 0.97
CA TYR A 17 7.40 -7.39 2.05
C TYR A 17 6.18 -8.28 2.26
N GLU A 18 5.72 -8.32 3.49
CA GLU A 18 4.51 -9.02 3.89
C GLU A 18 3.53 -8.01 4.50
N ILE A 19 2.36 -7.87 3.88
CA ILE A 19 1.35 -6.89 4.30
C ILE A 19 0.08 -7.64 4.72
N PRO A 20 -0.43 -7.43 5.94
CA PRO A 20 -1.62 -8.14 6.41
C PRO A 20 -2.87 -7.68 5.65
N ILE A 21 -3.64 -8.64 5.14
CA ILE A 21 -4.97 -8.42 4.58
C ILE A 21 -5.99 -8.60 5.71
N ARG A 22 -6.81 -7.57 5.92
CA ARG A 22 -7.92 -7.57 6.88
C ARG A 22 -9.18 -7.12 6.17
N ARG A 23 -10.22 -7.95 6.20
CA ARG A 23 -11.52 -7.65 5.56
C ARG A 23 -11.38 -7.28 4.08
N ASN A 24 -10.59 -8.07 3.35
CA ASN A 24 -10.28 -7.84 1.94
C ASN A 24 -9.60 -6.49 1.63
N ALA A 25 -8.96 -5.85 2.61
CA ALA A 25 -8.23 -4.60 2.43
C ALA A 25 -6.86 -4.66 3.12
N ILE A 26 -5.91 -3.87 2.61
CA ILE A 26 -4.65 -3.55 3.28
C ILE A 26 -4.70 -2.10 3.75
N ARG A 27 -3.87 -1.73 4.72
CA ARG A 27 -3.73 -0.32 5.10
C ARG A 27 -2.78 0.37 4.12
N ALA A 28 -3.20 1.50 3.56
CA ALA A 28 -2.36 2.27 2.65
C ALA A 28 -1.02 2.72 3.29
N ILE A 29 -0.99 2.91 4.62
CA ILE A 29 0.22 3.28 5.34
C ILE A 29 1.30 2.18 5.30
N ASP A 30 0.92 0.92 5.16
CA ASP A 30 1.87 -0.20 5.13
C ASP A 30 2.75 -0.13 3.87
N LEU A 31 2.25 0.47 2.78
CA LEU A 31 2.99 0.69 1.54
C LEU A 31 4.12 1.73 1.69
N GLN A 32 4.08 2.61 2.70
CA GLN A 32 5.17 3.57 2.96
C GLN A 32 6.48 2.89 3.38
N SER A 33 6.41 1.64 3.83
CA SER A 33 7.60 0.83 4.12
C SER A 33 8.39 0.49 2.84
N ILE A 34 7.71 0.44 1.69
CA ILE A 34 8.31 0.14 0.39
C ILE A 34 8.94 1.41 -0.16
N ARG A 35 10.28 1.45 -0.20
CA ARG A 35 11.04 2.63 -0.67
C ARG A 35 11.81 2.29 -1.92
N ALA A 36 11.80 3.22 -2.88
CA ALA A 36 12.64 3.11 -4.06
C ALA A 36 14.14 3.27 -3.69
N PRO A 37 15.06 2.88 -4.59
CA PRO A 37 16.49 3.17 -4.44
C PRO A 37 16.74 4.69 -4.36
N ALA A 38 17.66 5.11 -3.48
CA ALA A 38 17.98 6.53 -3.28
C ALA A 38 18.84 7.14 -4.39
N ASN A 39 19.56 6.30 -5.14
CA ASN A 39 20.58 6.66 -6.12
C ASN A 39 20.01 7.05 -7.50
N GLU A 40 18.74 6.74 -7.80
CA GLU A 40 18.11 7.02 -9.10
C GLU A 40 16.78 7.80 -8.98
N ALA A 41 16.51 8.37 -7.81
CA ALA A 41 15.22 8.99 -7.52
C ALA A 41 15.07 10.36 -8.23
N ASP A 42 14.11 10.47 -9.15
CA ASP A 42 13.58 11.78 -9.53
C ASP A 42 13.04 12.44 -8.26
N ARG A 43 13.30 13.75 -8.07
CA ARG A 43 12.73 14.48 -6.94
C ARG A 43 11.20 14.41 -6.92
N ALA A 44 10.57 14.21 -8.08
CA ALA A 44 9.14 13.95 -8.20
C ALA A 44 8.68 12.69 -7.44
N ASP A 45 9.53 11.66 -7.37
CA ASP A 45 9.19 10.35 -6.79
C ASP A 45 9.10 10.40 -5.26
N GLN A 46 9.69 11.41 -4.60
CA GLN A 46 9.69 11.62 -3.14
C GLN A 46 9.90 10.33 -2.33
N VAL A 47 10.94 9.59 -2.71
CA VAL A 47 11.27 8.23 -2.25
C VAL A 47 11.34 8.07 -0.73
N SER A 48 11.68 9.13 0.01
CA SER A 48 11.74 9.12 1.48
C SER A 48 10.39 8.87 2.16
N ARG A 49 9.27 9.19 1.50
CA ARG A 49 7.91 8.96 2.02
C ARG A 49 7.35 7.58 1.65
N GLY A 50 8.10 6.78 0.91
CA GLY A 50 7.71 5.44 0.46
C GLY A 50 6.71 5.42 -0.69
N LEU A 51 6.22 4.22 -1.01
CA LEU A 51 5.29 3.99 -2.11
C LEU A 51 3.93 4.64 -1.85
N ARG A 52 3.37 5.24 -2.90
CA ARG A 52 2.07 5.92 -2.86
C ARG A 52 0.99 5.09 -3.52
N VAL A 53 -0.23 5.28 -3.05
CA VAL A 53 -1.44 4.82 -3.72
C VAL A 53 -1.99 5.98 -4.53
N TYR A 54 -2.13 5.79 -5.84
CA TYR A 54 -2.81 6.73 -6.71
C TYR A 54 -4.19 6.17 -7.04
N ASP A 55 -5.22 6.71 -6.38
CA ASP A 55 -6.61 6.28 -6.52
C ASP A 55 -7.54 7.50 -6.70
N PRO A 56 -7.68 8.01 -7.94
CA PRO A 56 -8.50 9.17 -8.21
C PRO A 56 -9.98 8.86 -7.95
N GLY A 57 -10.59 9.65 -7.07
CA GLY A 57 -11.99 9.46 -6.66
C GLY A 57 -12.20 8.36 -5.60
N LEU A 58 -11.11 7.83 -5.01
CA LEU A 58 -11.18 6.84 -3.91
C LEU A 58 -11.97 5.57 -4.27
N GLN A 59 -11.89 5.15 -5.54
CA GLN A 59 -12.72 4.05 -6.05
C GLN A 59 -12.32 2.69 -5.48
N ASN A 60 -11.08 2.55 -5.00
CA ASN A 60 -10.56 1.34 -4.38
C ASN A 60 -10.00 1.61 -2.95
N THR A 61 -10.38 2.73 -2.35
CA THR A 61 -9.91 3.15 -1.02
C THR A 61 -11.07 3.25 -0.04
N ALA A 62 -11.11 2.32 0.91
CA ALA A 62 -12.01 2.43 2.06
C ALA A 62 -11.45 3.47 3.06
N VAL A 63 -12.07 4.66 3.12
CA VAL A 63 -11.64 5.75 4.01
C VAL A 63 -12.07 5.58 5.47
N VAL A 64 -13.12 4.78 5.73
CA VAL A 64 -13.69 4.55 7.06
C VAL A 64 -14.12 3.09 7.20
N GLU A 65 -13.82 2.46 8.34
CA GLU A 65 -14.43 1.20 8.74
C GLU A 65 -15.77 1.50 9.42
N SER A 66 -16.87 1.02 8.83
CA SER A 66 -18.22 1.20 9.36
C SER A 66 -18.86 -0.14 9.69
N ALA A 67 -19.58 -0.18 10.81
CA ALA A 67 -20.40 -1.32 11.22
C ALA A 67 -21.90 -1.09 10.99
N ILE A 68 -22.27 0.04 10.36
CA ILE A 68 -23.66 0.49 10.25
C ILE A 68 -24.46 -0.32 9.23
N SER A 69 -23.89 -0.59 8.06
CA SER A 69 -24.53 -1.43 7.05
C SER A 69 -23.48 -2.08 6.15
N PHE A 70 -23.75 -3.31 5.74
CA PHE A 70 -22.95 -4.10 4.80
C PHE A 70 -23.92 -4.70 3.77
N SER A 71 -23.53 -4.70 2.50
CA SER A 71 -24.26 -5.30 1.37
C SER A 71 -23.37 -6.30 0.66
#